data_AF-A0A3Q0IHR2-F1
#
_entry.id   AF-A0A3Q0IHR2-F1
#
_cell.length_a   1.000
_cell.length_b   1.000
_cell.length_c   1.000
_cell.angle_alpha   90.00
_cell.angle_beta   90.00
_cell.angle_gamma   90.00
#
_symmetry.space_group_name_H-M   'P 1'
#
loop_
_entity.id
_entity.type
_entity.pdbx_description
1 polymer ?
#
loop_
_entity_poly.entity_id
_entity_poly.type
_entity_poly.pdbx_seq_one_letter_code
_entity_poly.pdbx_strand_id
1 'polypeptide(L)'
;MTTVLKRNYTRSRNELGGLEAVLSQIGDVEDEYTEETAESIRLVVGRSKARLEVYSQRRDLLEAAIEDEAQLEVLVPQQSEELYEKLSQWILDLERKLVGRRKTE
;
A
#
# COMPACT_ATOMS: atom_id res chain seq x y z
N MET A 1 -0.56 -25.93 6.01
CA MET A 1 0.29 -24.71 5.92
C MET A 1 -0.36 -23.64 5.05
N THR A 2 -0.81 -24.00 3.85
CA THR A 2 -1.44 -23.08 2.88
C THR A 2 -2.68 -22.35 3.41
N THR A 3 -3.51 -22.95 4.27
CA THR A 3 -4.69 -22.27 4.85
C THR A 3 -4.33 -21.02 5.66
N VAL A 4 -3.24 -21.06 6.42
CA VAL A 4 -2.77 -19.92 7.22
C VAL A 4 -2.23 -18.82 6.30
N LEU A 5 -1.47 -19.19 5.27
CA LEU A 5 -0.97 -18.27 4.25
C LEU A 5 -2.11 -17.57 3.50
N LYS A 6 -3.11 -18.34 3.03
CA LYS A 6 -4.33 -17.81 2.39
C LYS A 6 -5.08 -16.82 3.28
N ARG A 7 -5.22 -17.14 4.58
CA ARG A 7 -5.88 -16.25 5.56
C ARG A 7 -5.09 -14.96 5.78
N ASN A 8 -3.76 -15.07 5.92
CA ASN A 8 -2.89 -13.91 6.13
C ASN A 8 -2.88 -12.99 4.90
N TYR A 9 -2.79 -13.56 3.70
CA TYR A 9 -2.87 -12.83 2.44
C TYR A 9 -4.23 -12.14 2.28
N THR A 10 -5.33 -12.86 2.50
CA THR A 10 -6.69 -12.27 2.44
C THR A 10 -6.83 -11.08 3.37
N ARG A 11 -6.25 -11.19 4.58
CA ARG A 11 -6.23 -10.07 5.54
C ARG A 11 -5.45 -8.87 5.01
N SER A 12 -4.23 -9.05 4.49
CA SER A 12 -3.45 -7.93 3.94
C SER A 12 -4.12 -7.31 2.71
N ARG A 13 -4.73 -8.12 1.85
CA ARG A 13 -5.51 -7.65 0.70
C ARG A 13 -6.66 -6.74 1.14
N ASN A 14 -7.42 -7.16 2.15
CA ASN A 14 -8.50 -6.32 2.68
C ASN A 14 -7.98 -5.03 3.33
N GLU A 15 -6.78 -5.06 3.92
CA GLU A 15 -6.12 -3.87 4.46
C GLU A 15 -5.72 -2.88 3.33
N LEU A 16 -5.42 -3.34 2.11
CA LEU A 16 -5.15 -2.44 0.97
C LEU A 16 -6.33 -1.53 0.64
N GLY A 17 -7.55 -2.06 0.63
CA GLY A 17 -8.75 -1.25 0.37
C GLY A 17 -8.95 -0.15 1.43
N GLY A 18 -8.56 -0.40 2.68
CA GLY A 18 -8.55 0.62 3.73
C GLY A 18 -7.49 1.70 3.50
N LEU A 19 -6.31 1.32 2.97
CA LEU A 19 -5.26 2.28 2.64
C LEU A 19 -5.66 3.20 1.49
N GLU A 20 -6.38 2.69 0.49
CA GLU A 20 -6.87 3.49 -0.62
C GLU A 20 -7.72 4.67 -0.15
N ALA A 21 -8.69 4.39 0.73
CA ALA A 21 -9.57 5.42 1.28
C ALA A 21 -8.79 6.50 2.07
N VAL A 22 -7.73 6.10 2.78
CA VAL A 22 -6.89 7.01 3.57
C VAL A 22 -5.97 7.84 2.68
N LEU A 23 -5.28 7.21 1.72
CA LEU A 23 -4.36 7.90 0.83
C LEU A 23 -5.08 8.83 -0.15
N SER A 24 -6.30 8.49 -0.58
CA SER A 24 -7.13 9.37 -1.41
C SER A 24 -7.42 10.70 -0.70
N GLN A 25 -7.79 10.66 0.58
CA GLN A 25 -8.04 11.87 1.38
C GLN A 25 -6.82 12.78 1.50
N ILE A 26 -5.62 12.20 1.44
CA ILE A 26 -4.36 12.96 1.46
C ILE A 26 -4.04 13.53 0.08
N GLY A 27 -4.32 12.78 -0.99
CA GLY A 27 -4.12 13.23 -2.37
C GLY A 27 -4.91 14.50 -2.70
N ASP A 28 -6.05 14.69 -2.04
CA ASP A 28 -6.94 15.85 -2.18
C ASP A 28 -6.53 17.05 -1.31
N VAL A 29 -5.53 16.91 -0.42
CA VAL A 29 -5.01 18.05 0.34
C VAL A 29 -4.33 18.99 -0.66
N GLU A 30 -4.86 20.22 -0.77
CA GLU A 30 -4.32 21.26 -1.66
C GLU A 30 -2.81 21.43 -1.46
N ASP A 31 -2.15 21.97 -2.49
CA ASP A 31 -0.71 22.18 -2.48
C ASP A 31 -0.23 23.10 -1.34
N GLU A 32 -1.12 23.68 -0.51
CA GLU A 32 -0.89 24.44 0.72
C GLU A 32 -1.28 23.66 2.01
N TYR A 33 -0.29 23.05 2.67
CA TYR A 33 -0.46 22.41 4.00
C TYR A 33 0.55 22.94 5.02
N THR A 34 0.20 22.92 6.31
CA THR A 34 1.08 23.35 7.41
C THR A 34 2.14 22.29 7.74
N GLU A 35 3.19 22.63 8.50
CA GLU A 35 4.19 21.63 8.93
C GLU A 35 3.57 20.53 9.83
N GLU A 36 2.58 20.86 10.65
CA GLU A 36 1.81 19.88 11.43
C GLU A 36 1.05 18.90 10.53
N THR A 37 0.44 19.40 9.46
CA THR A 37 -0.18 18.56 8.43
C THR A 37 0.87 17.74 7.69
N ALA A 38 2.04 18.31 7.37
CA ALA A 38 3.13 17.59 6.71
C ALA A 38 3.63 16.41 7.55
N GLU A 39 3.81 16.59 8.85
CA GLU A 39 4.20 15.52 9.78
C GLU A 39 3.12 14.43 9.86
N SER A 40 1.84 14.83 9.94
CA SER A 40 0.71 13.90 9.90
C SER A 40 0.69 13.07 8.63
N ILE A 41 0.93 13.70 7.46
CA ILE A 41 1.03 13.02 6.18
C ILE A 41 2.21 12.04 6.18
N ARG A 42 3.40 12.44 6.65
CA ARG A 42 4.58 11.56 6.77
C ARG A 42 4.28 10.33 7.62
N LEU A 43 3.56 10.49 8.74
CA LEU A 43 3.16 9.38 9.61
C LEU A 43 2.18 8.42 8.91
N VAL A 44 1.24 8.94 8.12
CA VAL A 44 0.32 8.09 7.35
C VAL A 44 1.07 7.37 6.23
N VAL A 45 1.86 8.09 5.44
CA VAL A 45 2.69 7.52 4.36
C VAL A 45 3.60 6.42 4.89
N GLY A 46 4.31 6.64 6.00
CA GLY A 46 5.17 5.63 6.62
C GLY A 46 4.40 4.38 7.04
N ARG A 47 3.21 4.53 7.63
CA ARG A 47 2.33 3.40 7.99
C ARG A 47 1.82 2.66 6.75
N SER A 48 1.45 3.38 5.69
CA SER A 48 1.01 2.78 4.43
C SER A 48 2.12 1.97 3.76
N LYS A 49 3.37 2.48 3.74
CA LYS A 49 4.55 1.75 3.22
C LYS A 49 4.76 0.43 3.94
N ALA A 50 4.77 0.45 5.28
CA ALA A 50 4.92 -0.76 6.08
C ALA A 50 3.82 -1.80 5.78
N ARG A 51 2.60 -1.35 5.47
CA ARG A 51 1.49 -2.24 5.11
C ARG A 51 1.63 -2.83 3.70
N LEU A 52 2.09 -2.05 2.72
CA LEU A 52 2.39 -2.55 1.38
C LEU A 52 3.52 -3.58 1.41
N GLU A 53 4.53 -3.37 2.24
CA GLU A 53 5.62 -4.33 2.44
C GLU A 53 5.08 -5.66 3.01
N VAL A 54 4.24 -5.60 4.05
CA VAL A 54 3.60 -6.80 4.62
C VAL A 54 2.70 -7.51 3.60
N TYR A 55 1.99 -6.76 2.75
CA TYR A 55 1.21 -7.33 1.66
C TYR A 55 2.12 -8.11 0.69
N SER A 56 3.18 -7.47 0.19
CA SER A 56 4.14 -8.09 -0.74
C SER A 56 4.74 -9.36 -0.16
N GLN A 57 5.22 -9.32 1.08
CA GLN A 57 5.79 -10.50 1.74
C GLN A 57 4.78 -11.66 1.85
N ARG A 58 3.51 -11.36 2.14
CA ARG A 58 2.46 -12.38 2.24
C ARG A 58 2.04 -12.92 0.88
N ARG A 59 2.07 -12.11 -0.17
CA ARG A 59 1.88 -12.54 -1.56
C ARG A 59 2.99 -13.50 -1.96
N ASP A 60 4.26 -13.10 -1.79
CA ASP A 60 5.43 -13.91 -2.17
C ASP A 60 5.45 -15.26 -1.42
N LEU A 61 5.09 -15.26 -0.14
CA LEU A 61 4.95 -16.49 0.64
C LEU A 61 3.80 -17.39 0.17
N LEU A 62 2.71 -16.81 -0.33
CA LEU A 62 1.58 -17.55 -0.85
C LEU A 62 1.90 -18.14 -2.23
N GLU A 63 2.53 -17.36 -3.10
CA GLU A 63 3.06 -17.77 -4.41
C GLU A 63 4.02 -18.95 -4.28
N ALA A 64 5.02 -18.83 -3.41
CA ALA A 64 5.99 -19.90 -3.17
C ALA A 64 5.37 -21.20 -2.59
N ALA A 65 4.15 -21.13 -2.05
CA ALA A 65 3.46 -22.27 -1.46
C ALA A 65 2.40 -22.91 -2.38
N ILE A 66 2.19 -22.37 -3.58
CA ILE A 66 1.22 -22.86 -4.55
C ILE A 66 1.96 -23.25 -5.83
N GLU A 67 1.88 -24.51 -6.21
CA GLU A 67 2.50 -25.03 -7.44
C GLU A 67 1.58 -24.89 -8.68
N ASP A 68 0.28 -24.67 -8.46
CA ASP A 68 -0.75 -24.58 -9.49
C ASP A 68 -1.08 -23.11 -9.83
N GLU A 69 -0.66 -22.67 -11.01
CA GLU A 69 -0.86 -21.31 -11.52
C GLU A 69 -2.34 -20.91 -11.57
N ALA A 70 -3.25 -21.84 -11.91
CA ALA A 70 -4.68 -21.54 -11.94
C ALA A 70 -5.26 -21.28 -10.54
N GLN A 71 -4.71 -21.91 -9.51
CA GLN A 71 -5.07 -21.58 -8.13
C GLN A 71 -4.48 -20.24 -7.69
N LEU A 72 -3.31 -19.89 -8.21
CA LEU A 72 -2.66 -18.64 -7.87
C LEU A 72 -3.46 -17.44 -8.37
N GLU A 73 -3.94 -17.44 -9.62
CA GLU A 73 -4.76 -16.36 -10.18
C GLU A 73 -6.04 -16.09 -9.36
N VAL A 74 -6.65 -17.14 -8.81
CA VAL A 74 -7.84 -17.02 -7.96
C VAL A 74 -7.49 -16.44 -6.58
N LEU A 75 -6.32 -16.81 -6.05
CA LEU A 75 -5.91 -16.46 -4.70
C LEU A 75 -5.24 -15.08 -4.63
N VAL A 76 -4.49 -14.72 -5.67
CA VAL A 76 -3.86 -13.42 -5.89
C VAL A 76 -4.52 -12.80 -7.14
N PRO A 77 -5.76 -12.28 -7.00
CA PRO A 77 -6.47 -11.75 -8.16
C PRO A 77 -5.80 -10.47 -8.65
N GLN A 78 -5.75 -10.29 -9.97
CA GLN A 78 -5.13 -9.14 -10.66
C GLN A 78 -5.52 -7.78 -10.05
N GLN A 79 -6.78 -7.61 -9.66
CA GLN A 79 -7.28 -6.39 -9.00
C GLN A 79 -6.50 -6.02 -7.72
N SER A 80 -5.97 -7.02 -7.00
CA SER A 80 -5.16 -6.78 -5.80
C SER A 80 -3.78 -6.24 -6.16
N GLU A 81 -3.19 -6.75 -7.24
CA GLU A 81 -1.90 -6.27 -7.75
C GLU A 81 -2.04 -4.87 -8.34
N GLU A 82 -3.08 -4.59 -9.11
CA GLU A 82 -3.40 -3.25 -9.61
C GLU A 82 -3.57 -2.24 -8.47
N LEU A 83 -4.25 -2.65 -7.39
CA LEU A 83 -4.39 -1.81 -6.20
C LEU A 83 -3.06 -1.59 -5.49
N TYR A 84 -2.24 -2.63 -5.33
CA TYR A 84 -0.90 -2.51 -4.77
C TYR A 84 -0.02 -1.54 -5.55
N GLU A 85 -0.01 -1.63 -6.88
CA GLU A 85 0.74 -0.73 -7.77
C GLU A 85 0.26 0.71 -7.66
N LYS A 86 -1.07 0.92 -7.71
CA LYS A 86 -1.69 2.23 -7.54
C LYS A 86 -1.27 2.89 -6.22
N LEU A 87 -1.39 2.17 -5.10
CA LEU A 87 -1.04 2.69 -3.77
C LEU A 87 0.46 2.97 -3.66
N SER A 88 1.29 2.14 -4.28
CA SER A 88 2.74 2.35 -4.33
C SER A 88 3.09 3.65 -5.04
N GLN A 89 2.46 3.93 -6.20
CA GLN A 89 2.67 5.18 -6.93
C GLN A 89 2.19 6.40 -6.14
N TRP A 90 1.00 6.33 -5.55
CA TRP A 90 0.48 7.42 -4.70
C TRP A 90 1.42 7.77 -3.55
N ILE A 91 1.97 6.75 -2.88
CA ILE A 91 2.97 6.97 -1.82
C ILE A 91 4.20 7.69 -2.37
N LEU A 92 4.73 7.25 -3.52
CA LEU A 92 5.91 7.88 -4.13
C LEU A 92 5.65 9.35 -4.53
N ASP A 93 4.45 9.65 -5.01
CA ASP A 93 4.04 11.01 -5.35
C ASP A 93 3.92 11.90 -4.10
N LEU A 94 3.32 11.38 -3.03
CA LEU A 94 3.23 12.07 -1.74
C LEU A 94 4.61 12.34 -1.13
N GLU A 95 5.51 11.37 -1.18
CA GLU A 95 6.89 11.56 -0.71
C GLU A 95 7.63 12.63 -1.52
N ARG A 96 7.45 12.65 -2.84
CA ARG A 96 8.02 13.70 -3.70
C ARG A 96 7.48 15.09 -3.34
N LYS A 97 6.17 15.22 -3.10
CA LYS A 97 5.56 16.48 -2.64
C LYS A 97 6.14 16.95 -1.30
N LEU A 98 6.31 16.02 -0.35
CA LEU A 98 6.86 16.32 0.98
C LEU A 98 8.34 16.75 0.93
N VAL A 99 9.14 16.17 0.03
CA VAL A 99 10.56 16.52 -0.13
C VAL A 99 10.73 17.86 -0.86
N GLY A 100 9.92 18.13 -1.88
CA GLY A 100 9.98 19.36 -2.68
C GLY A 100 9.87 20.64 -1.84
N ARG A 101 9.06 20.61 -0.77
CA ARG A 101 8.85 21.73 0.17
C ARG A 101 10.05 22.03 1.09
N ARG A 102 10.93 21.06 1.34
CA ARG A 102 12.07 21.23 2.27
C ARG A 102 13.21 22.08 1.68
N LYS A 103 13.17 22.40 0.38
CA LYS A 103 14.20 23.18 -0.33
C LYS A 103 13.91 24.68 -0.39
N THR A 104 12.80 25.14 0.20
CA THR A 104 12.37 26.55 0.15
C THR A 104 12.51 27.31 1.47
N GLU A 105 13.17 26.72 2.48
CA GLU A 105 13.57 27.41 3.72
C GLU A 105 15.04 27.81 3.70
#